data_AF-A0A501X692-F1
#
_entry.id   AF-A0A501X692-F1
#
_cell.length_a   1.000
_cell.length_b   1.000
_cell.length_c   1.000
_cell.angle_alpha   90.00
_cell.angle_beta   90.00
_cell.angle_gamma   90.00
#
_symmetry.space_group_name_H-M   'P 1'
#
loop_
_entity.id
_entity.type
_entity.pdbx_description
1 polymer ?
#
loop_
_entity_poly.entity_id
_entity_poly.type
_entity_poly.pdbx_seq_one_letter_code
_entity_poly.pdbx_strand_id
1 'polypeptide(L)'
;MCSKESKLSVGKLSKFILGGVVFVVASYAIFLLWITWPISSLTIGQAGVFGDSFGIVTSMFSGLAFAGMIITILLQREELRLQREELKETRLEISEQKKIFKIQNFNESFYRLLEFHKRNLSELSVLSDDAERLKGIDALRFLLGRLKKSYSSYGFQGFKNTTEDEKTEMAYALFVEIQTTLARQSRYLETITSIFTLIESQLESQREKEIYLDLFASQLTVYEIKYIFYQCLVSDPNDSLREYVHNANLFSDRGPHIGVSNTHRDIYTFIHKIEIPKAKSKFHVPFDRKKIRNIKKKNRLRKETHNKASLQDAA
;
A
#
# COMPACT_ATOMS: atom_id res chain seq x y z
N MET A 1 16.31 12.64 37.52
CA MET A 1 17.25 12.78 38.66
C MET A 1 18.61 13.38 38.28
N CYS A 2 19.12 13.18 37.06
CA CYS A 2 20.46 13.63 36.63
C CYS A 2 20.66 15.17 36.50
N SER A 3 19.60 15.98 36.43
CA SER A 3 19.67 17.44 36.25
C SER A 3 19.85 18.24 37.56
N LYS A 4 19.52 17.65 38.72
CA LYS A 4 19.54 18.35 40.03
C LYS A 4 20.92 18.32 40.69
N GLU A 5 21.70 17.25 40.48
CA GLU A 5 23.05 17.12 41.05
C GLU A 5 24.09 17.99 40.34
N SER A 6 23.97 18.20 39.02
CA SER A 6 24.90 19.05 38.26
C SER A 6 24.82 20.53 38.69
N LYS A 7 23.60 21.05 38.90
CA LYS A 7 23.39 22.43 39.37
C LYS A 7 23.98 22.69 40.76
N LEU A 8 23.96 21.68 41.64
CA LEU A 8 24.48 21.81 43.02
C LEU A 8 26.02 21.79 43.06
N SER A 9 26.66 21.13 42.08
CA SER A 9 28.12 21.10 41.90
C SER A 9 28.66 22.44 41.36
N VAL A 10 28.01 22.99 40.32
CA VAL A 10 28.44 24.25 39.68
C VAL A 10 28.38 25.44 40.65
N GLY A 11 27.35 25.50 41.50
CA GLY A 11 27.20 26.57 42.49
C GLY A 11 28.21 26.53 43.65
N LYS A 12 28.73 25.34 43.99
CA LYS A 12 29.83 25.22 44.97
C LYS A 12 31.15 25.62 44.32
N LEU A 13 31.41 25.15 43.11
CA LEU A 13 32.61 25.46 42.35
C LEU A 13 32.77 26.98 42.10
N SER A 14 31.68 27.69 41.77
CA SER A 14 31.74 29.14 41.56
C SER A 14 32.12 29.91 42.82
N LYS A 15 31.63 29.51 43.99
CA LYS A 15 31.98 30.11 45.29
C LYS A 15 33.45 29.87 45.64
N PHE A 16 33.99 28.68 45.32
CA PHE A 16 35.41 28.38 45.50
C PHE A 16 36.30 29.23 44.58
N ILE A 17 35.94 29.36 43.31
CA ILE A 17 36.68 30.20 42.35
C ILE A 17 36.66 31.67 42.81
N LEU A 18 35.49 32.18 43.19
CA LEU A 18 35.34 33.56 43.67
C LEU A 18 36.17 33.82 44.93
N GLY A 19 36.14 32.91 45.91
CA GLY A 19 36.95 32.99 47.12
C GLY A 19 38.45 32.99 46.83
N GLY A 20 38.90 32.15 45.88
CA GLY A 20 40.30 32.10 45.44
C GLY A 20 40.77 33.41 44.80
N VAL A 21 39.95 34.02 43.94
CA VAL A 21 40.26 35.32 43.31
C VAL A 21 40.42 36.41 44.38
N VAL A 22 39.49 36.49 45.34
CA VAL A 22 39.54 37.47 46.44
C VAL A 22 40.79 37.28 47.30
N PHE A 23 41.16 36.02 47.59
CA PHE A 23 42.36 35.71 48.37
C PHE A 23 43.66 36.13 47.66
N VAL A 24 43.78 35.87 46.35
CA VAL A 24 44.95 36.29 45.55
C VAL A 24 45.09 37.80 45.51
N VAL A 25 43.99 38.53 45.32
CA VAL A 25 44.00 40.00 45.31
C VAL A 25 44.34 40.56 46.70
N ALA A 26 43.76 40.00 47.77
CA ALA A 26 44.01 40.44 49.14
C ALA A 26 45.45 40.15 49.60
N SER A 27 45.99 38.97 49.29
CA SER A 27 47.37 38.60 49.63
C SER A 27 48.39 39.48 48.88
N TYR A 28 48.15 39.79 47.61
CA TYR A 28 48.99 40.73 46.86
C TYR A 28 48.91 42.16 47.41
N ALA A 29 47.73 42.63 47.81
CA ALA A 29 47.57 43.93 48.45
C ALA A 29 48.31 44.03 49.80
N ILE A 30 48.23 42.99 50.63
CA ILE A 30 48.95 42.90 51.91
C ILE A 30 50.47 42.91 51.67
N PHE A 31 50.94 42.19 50.67
CA PHE A 31 52.36 42.15 50.29
C PHE A 31 52.89 43.54 49.87
N LEU A 32 52.13 44.28 49.05
CA LEU A 32 52.50 45.64 48.66
C LEU A 32 52.50 46.62 49.85
N LEU A 33 51.52 46.51 50.76
CA LEU A 33 51.47 47.33 51.98
C LEU A 33 52.66 47.05 52.92
N TRP A 34 53.11 45.80 53.00
CA TRP A 34 54.27 45.41 53.80
C TRP A 34 55.58 46.00 53.26
N ILE A 35 55.77 46.01 51.93
CA ILE A 35 56.96 46.59 51.29
C ILE A 35 56.99 48.13 51.37
N THR A 36 55.83 48.78 51.34
CA THR A 36 55.71 50.25 51.24
C THR A 36 55.69 50.94 52.61
N TRP A 37 55.83 50.18 53.71
CA TRP A 37 55.80 50.73 55.06
C TRP A 37 57.18 51.24 55.51
N PRO A 38 57.32 52.46 56.10
CA PRO A 38 56.27 53.40 56.51
C PRO A 38 55.93 54.45 55.43
N ILE A 39 54.64 54.71 55.23
CA ILE A 39 54.13 55.65 54.23
C ILE A 39 54.29 57.09 54.77
N SER A 40 55.11 57.91 54.11
CA SER A 40 55.46 59.26 54.60
C SER A 40 54.56 60.41 54.08
N SER A 41 53.69 60.19 53.08
CA SER A 41 52.72 61.22 52.64
C SER A 41 51.55 60.65 51.80
N LEU A 42 50.32 60.67 52.34
CA LEU A 42 49.12 60.29 51.59
C LEU A 42 48.75 61.36 50.56
N THR A 43 49.31 61.25 49.36
CA THR A 43 49.05 62.15 48.23
C THR A 43 48.38 61.37 47.09
N ILE A 44 47.43 61.98 46.38
CA ILE A 44 46.66 61.35 45.29
C ILE A 44 47.56 60.70 44.22
N GLY A 45 48.73 61.29 43.93
CA GLY A 45 49.69 60.72 42.99
C GLY A 45 50.30 59.39 43.44
N GLN A 46 50.58 59.22 44.74
CA GLN A 46 51.13 57.96 45.28
C GLN A 46 50.08 56.85 45.36
N ALA A 47 48.82 57.22 45.62
CA ALA A 47 47.70 56.28 45.50
C ALA A 47 47.51 55.79 44.05
N GLY A 48 47.80 56.64 43.05
CA GLY A 48 47.84 56.26 41.64
C GLY A 48 48.90 55.20 41.34
N VAL A 49 50.15 55.42 41.78
CA VAL A 49 51.27 54.47 41.58
C VAL A 49 51.03 53.13 42.30
N PHE A 50 50.38 53.15 43.46
CA PHE A 50 49.94 51.93 44.14
C PHE A 50 48.90 51.16 43.30
N GLY A 51 47.95 51.86 42.69
CA GLY A 51 47.00 51.28 41.74
C GLY A 51 47.68 50.66 40.50
N ASP A 52 48.69 51.34 39.94
CA ASP A 52 49.45 50.84 38.79
C ASP A 52 50.19 49.53 39.07
N SER A 53 50.57 49.28 40.33
CA SER A 53 51.23 48.03 40.75
C SER A 53 50.32 46.79 40.67
N PHE A 54 48.99 46.97 40.64
CA PHE A 54 48.02 45.90 40.39
C PHE A 54 47.89 45.57 38.90
N GLY A 55 48.49 46.34 38.00
CA GLY A 55 48.46 46.14 36.55
C GLY A 55 48.89 44.75 36.11
N ILE A 56 49.85 44.13 36.79
CA ILE A 56 50.31 42.76 36.51
C ILE A 56 49.22 41.74 36.85
N VAL A 57 48.60 41.86 38.02
CA VAL A 57 47.54 40.96 38.50
C VAL A 57 46.28 41.10 37.65
N THR A 58 45.87 42.33 37.31
CA THR A 58 44.72 42.59 36.45
C THR A 58 44.95 42.05 35.04
N SER A 59 46.16 42.22 34.47
CA SER A 59 46.52 41.67 33.16
C SER A 59 46.51 40.13 33.15
N MET A 60 46.97 39.48 34.22
CA MET A 60 46.89 38.02 34.35
C MET A 60 45.44 37.54 34.43
N PHE A 61 44.58 38.21 35.20
CA PHE A 61 43.15 37.88 35.25
C PHE A 61 42.45 38.12 33.90
N SER A 62 42.78 39.19 33.18
CA SER A 62 42.28 39.44 31.82
C SER A 62 42.71 38.34 30.84
N GLY A 63 43.97 37.89 30.90
CA GLY A 63 44.47 36.77 30.09
C GLY A 63 43.76 35.44 30.40
N LEU A 64 43.55 35.13 31.69
CA LEU A 64 42.82 33.94 32.12
C LEU A 64 41.33 33.99 31.73
N ALA A 65 40.69 35.16 31.85
CA ALA A 65 39.31 35.36 31.40
C ALA A 65 39.18 35.16 29.88
N PHE A 66 40.14 35.67 29.11
CA PHE A 66 40.19 35.46 27.66
C PHE A 66 40.41 33.98 27.31
N ALA A 67 41.31 33.28 28.00
CA ALA A 67 41.51 31.84 27.83
C ALA A 67 40.23 31.04 28.16
N GLY A 68 39.56 31.38 29.26
CA GLY A 68 38.27 30.77 29.63
C GLY A 68 37.17 31.02 28.59
N MET A 69 37.14 32.21 27.99
CA MET A 69 36.23 32.55 26.90
C MET A 69 36.52 31.71 25.64
N ILE A 70 37.80 31.58 25.25
CA ILE A 70 38.21 30.71 24.12
C ILE A 70 37.78 29.26 24.35
N ILE A 71 38.05 28.71 25.55
CA ILE A 71 37.62 27.34 25.91
C ILE A 71 36.11 27.21 25.78
N THR A 72 35.35 28.20 26.27
CA THR A 72 33.88 28.21 26.15
C THR A 72 33.44 28.22 24.69
N ILE A 73 34.07 29.02 23.83
CA ILE A 73 33.77 29.04 22.38
C ILE A 73 34.07 27.68 21.74
N LEU A 74 35.17 27.02 22.11
CA LEU A 74 35.52 25.70 21.61
C LEU A 74 34.48 24.64 22.05
N LEU A 75 34.06 24.66 23.31
CA LEU A 75 33.02 23.76 23.83
C LEU A 75 31.67 24.01 23.14
N GLN A 76 31.27 25.28 22.98
CA GLN A 76 30.03 25.64 22.28
C GLN A 76 30.07 25.20 20.81
N ARG A 77 31.20 25.34 20.13
CA ARG A 77 31.38 24.87 18.75
C ARG A 77 31.21 23.36 18.66
N GLU A 78 31.75 22.63 19.62
CA GLU A 78 31.62 21.17 19.68
C GLU A 78 30.17 20.74 19.98
N GLU A 79 29.49 21.40 20.91
CA GLU A 79 28.07 21.15 21.19
C GLU A 79 27.19 21.41 19.95
N LEU A 80 27.43 22.52 19.23
CA LEU A 80 26.74 22.80 17.96
C LEU A 80 27.03 21.76 16.88
N ARG A 81 28.24 21.20 16.86
CA ARG A 81 28.62 20.12 15.93
C ARG A 81 27.81 18.85 16.24
N LEU A 82 27.77 18.44 17.52
CA LEU A 82 27.02 17.27 17.98
C LEU A 82 25.51 17.44 17.75
N GLN A 83 24.94 18.61 18.05
CA GLN A 83 23.53 18.90 17.78
C GLN A 83 23.19 18.80 16.28
N ARG A 84 24.08 19.25 15.39
CA ARG A 84 23.88 19.11 13.94
C ARG A 84 23.92 17.65 13.49
N GLU A 85 24.76 16.84 14.10
CA GLU A 85 24.88 15.41 13.84
C GLU A 85 23.62 14.67 14.29
N GLU A 86 23.16 14.89 15.53
CA GLU A 86 21.92 14.32 16.06
C GLU A 86 20.69 14.73 15.23
N LEU A 87 20.61 16.00 14.81
CA LEU A 87 19.54 16.46 13.92
C LEU A 87 19.57 15.77 12.55
N LYS A 88 20.76 15.44 12.04
CA LYS A 88 20.91 14.73 10.78
C LYS A 88 20.44 13.28 10.92
N GLU A 89 20.82 12.60 11.99
CA GLU A 89 20.37 11.24 12.30
C GLU A 89 18.85 11.20 12.51
N THR A 90 18.32 12.10 13.32
CA THR A 90 16.86 12.25 13.54
C THR A 90 16.10 12.44 12.23
N ARG A 91 16.64 13.25 11.29
CA ARG A 91 16.00 13.45 9.97
C ARG A 91 16.00 12.16 9.14
N LEU A 92 17.05 11.35 9.21
CA LEU A 92 17.12 10.07 8.53
C LEU A 92 16.08 9.10 9.09
N GLU A 93 16.02 8.94 10.41
CA GLU A 93 15.03 8.09 11.08
C GLU A 93 13.60 8.49 10.75
N ILE A 94 13.27 9.79 10.81
CA ILE A 94 11.95 10.29 10.43
C ILE A 94 11.64 9.97 8.97
N SER A 95 12.64 10.04 8.08
CA SER A 95 12.44 9.71 6.66
C SER A 95 12.12 8.23 6.46
N GLU A 96 12.75 7.33 7.22
CA GLU A 96 12.49 5.90 7.18
C GLU A 96 11.12 5.57 7.78
N GLN A 97 10.78 6.17 8.93
CA GLN A 97 9.45 6.03 9.54
C GLN A 97 8.33 6.48 8.60
N LYS A 98 8.53 7.58 7.87
CA LYS A 98 7.56 8.03 6.85
C LYS A 98 7.33 7.00 5.76
N LYS A 99 8.38 6.29 5.31
CA LYS A 99 8.24 5.22 4.32
C LYS A 99 7.47 4.03 4.88
N ILE A 100 7.81 3.60 6.10
CA ILE A 100 7.11 2.50 6.80
C ILE A 100 5.64 2.85 6.98
N PHE A 101 5.34 4.07 7.44
CA PHE A 101 3.98 4.55 7.65
C PHE A 101 3.16 4.56 6.36
N LYS A 102 3.73 4.99 5.23
CA LYS A 102 3.06 4.91 3.91
C LYS A 102 2.68 3.48 3.55
N ILE A 103 3.59 2.52 3.73
CA ILE A 103 3.34 1.10 3.43
C ILE A 103 2.26 0.54 4.36
N GLN A 104 2.30 0.87 5.65
CA GLN A 104 1.28 0.46 6.61
C GLN A 104 -0.11 0.99 6.25
N ASN A 105 -0.23 2.29 5.98
CA ASN A 105 -1.51 2.91 5.60
C ASN A 105 -2.08 2.34 4.30
N PHE A 106 -1.21 2.06 3.33
CA PHE A 106 -1.61 1.38 2.10
C PHE A 106 -2.16 -0.01 2.41
N ASN A 107 -1.42 -0.83 3.16
CA ASN A 107 -1.82 -2.19 3.53
C ASN A 107 -3.17 -2.20 4.25
N GLU A 108 -3.35 -1.34 5.26
CA GLU A 108 -4.61 -1.22 5.99
C GLU A 108 -5.78 -0.83 5.07
N SER A 109 -5.56 0.12 4.16
CA SER A 109 -6.58 0.55 3.21
C SER A 109 -6.93 -0.57 2.22
N PHE A 110 -5.91 -1.31 1.75
CA PHE A 110 -6.09 -2.44 0.86
C PHE A 110 -6.88 -3.57 1.52
N TYR A 111 -6.49 -4.00 2.73
CA TYR A 111 -7.20 -5.06 3.46
C TYR A 111 -8.63 -4.65 3.83
N ARG A 112 -8.86 -3.38 4.20
CA ARG A 112 -10.21 -2.86 4.43
C ARG A 112 -11.09 -2.91 3.18
N LEU A 113 -10.53 -2.57 2.01
CA LEU A 113 -11.26 -2.69 0.74
C LEU A 113 -11.52 -4.16 0.37
N LEU A 114 -10.59 -5.07 0.64
CA LEU A 114 -10.81 -6.52 0.47
C LEU A 114 -11.96 -7.03 1.37
N GLU A 115 -12.03 -6.56 2.61
CA GLU A 115 -13.13 -6.90 3.51
C GLU A 115 -14.46 -6.35 3.00
N PHE A 116 -14.49 -5.09 2.54
CA PHE A 116 -15.67 -4.52 1.91
C PHE A 116 -16.09 -5.28 0.66
N HIS A 117 -15.16 -5.73 -0.17
CA HIS A 117 -15.43 -6.58 -1.34
C HIS A 117 -16.14 -7.87 -0.92
N LYS A 118 -15.58 -8.60 0.07
CA LYS A 118 -16.16 -9.83 0.60
C LYS A 118 -17.55 -9.61 1.19
N ARG A 119 -17.73 -8.53 1.96
CA ARG A 119 -19.03 -8.17 2.54
C ARG A 119 -20.04 -7.84 1.46
N ASN A 120 -19.69 -6.97 0.51
CA ASN A 120 -20.58 -6.59 -0.59
C ASN A 120 -20.97 -7.78 -1.47
N LEU A 121 -20.05 -8.74 -1.67
CA LEU A 121 -20.39 -10.01 -2.30
C LEU A 121 -21.42 -10.76 -1.47
N SER A 122 -21.17 -10.98 -0.17
CA SER A 122 -22.07 -11.75 0.70
C SER A 122 -23.48 -11.13 0.86
N GLU A 123 -23.58 -9.81 0.78
CA GLU A 123 -24.84 -9.06 0.85
C GLU A 123 -25.62 -9.03 -0.47
N LEU A 124 -24.93 -9.25 -1.60
CA LEU A 124 -25.56 -9.37 -2.92
C LEU A 124 -26.64 -10.43 -2.84
N SER A 125 -27.86 -10.07 -3.25
CA SER A 125 -28.99 -11.00 -3.17
C SER A 125 -29.98 -10.81 -4.30
N VAL A 126 -30.57 -11.92 -4.72
CA VAL A 126 -31.55 -11.98 -5.81
C VAL A 126 -32.66 -12.95 -5.43
N LEU A 127 -33.86 -12.72 -5.97
CA LEU A 127 -34.98 -13.65 -5.83
C LEU A 127 -34.91 -14.71 -6.93
N SER A 128 -35.00 -15.98 -6.53
CA SER A 128 -35.11 -17.11 -7.45
C SER A 128 -36.50 -17.17 -8.07
N ASP A 129 -36.68 -18.08 -9.04
CA ASP A 129 -37.99 -18.35 -9.65
C ASP A 129 -38.99 -18.91 -8.59
N ASP A 130 -38.47 -19.59 -7.56
CA ASP A 130 -39.24 -20.17 -6.46
C ASP A 130 -39.44 -19.20 -5.28
N ALA A 131 -39.23 -17.90 -5.51
CA ALA A 131 -39.31 -16.83 -4.51
C ALA A 131 -38.34 -16.98 -3.31
N GLU A 132 -37.31 -17.82 -3.43
CA GLU A 132 -36.24 -17.95 -2.44
C GLU A 132 -35.19 -16.85 -2.63
N ARG A 133 -34.71 -16.25 -1.53
CA ARG A 133 -33.67 -15.21 -1.60
C ARG A 133 -32.28 -15.85 -1.57
N LEU A 134 -31.66 -15.92 -2.75
CA LEU A 134 -30.27 -16.35 -2.90
C LEU A 134 -29.33 -15.20 -2.52
N LYS A 135 -28.18 -15.53 -1.93
CA LYS A 135 -27.16 -14.56 -1.51
C LYS A 135 -25.77 -14.92 -2.04
N GLY A 136 -24.87 -13.94 -2.08
CA GLY A 136 -23.46 -14.19 -2.34
C GLY A 136 -23.17 -14.79 -3.71
N ILE A 137 -22.31 -15.80 -3.69
CA ILE A 137 -21.90 -16.54 -4.89
C ILE A 137 -23.09 -17.26 -5.52
N ASP A 138 -24.04 -17.76 -4.74
CA ASP A 138 -25.21 -18.47 -5.27
C ASP A 138 -26.13 -17.54 -6.06
N ALA A 139 -26.27 -16.28 -5.61
CA ALA A 139 -26.97 -15.25 -6.37
C ALA A 139 -26.30 -14.98 -7.73
N LEU A 140 -24.97 -14.81 -7.76
CA LEU A 140 -24.23 -14.65 -9.02
C LEU A 140 -24.35 -15.88 -9.92
N ARG A 141 -24.22 -17.08 -9.35
CA ARG A 141 -24.36 -18.35 -10.07
C ARG A 141 -25.74 -18.47 -10.71
N PHE A 142 -26.79 -18.11 -9.98
CA PHE A 142 -28.16 -18.11 -10.47
C PHE A 142 -28.36 -17.15 -11.64
N LEU A 143 -27.94 -15.89 -11.52
CA LEU A 143 -28.05 -14.90 -12.60
C LEU A 143 -27.27 -15.34 -13.86
N LEU A 144 -26.05 -15.84 -13.69
CA LEU A 144 -25.23 -16.35 -14.79
C LEU A 144 -25.85 -17.59 -15.46
N GLY A 145 -26.54 -18.42 -14.68
CA GLY A 145 -27.33 -19.55 -15.17
C GLY A 145 -28.52 -19.10 -15.99
N ARG A 146 -29.27 -18.11 -15.49
CA ARG A 146 -30.41 -17.50 -16.19
C ARG A 146 -29.97 -16.85 -17.51
N LEU A 147 -28.87 -16.09 -17.51
CA LEU A 147 -28.29 -15.52 -18.74
C LEU A 147 -28.00 -16.62 -19.76
N LYS A 148 -27.31 -17.68 -19.32
CA LYS A 148 -26.97 -18.80 -20.21
C LYS A 148 -28.22 -19.42 -20.83
N LYS A 149 -29.27 -19.66 -20.03
CA LYS A 149 -30.53 -20.26 -20.51
C LYS A 149 -31.22 -19.34 -21.51
N SER A 150 -31.31 -18.05 -21.20
CA SER A 150 -31.96 -17.04 -22.03
C SER A 150 -31.25 -16.88 -23.38
N TYR A 151 -29.93 -16.65 -23.37
CA TYR A 151 -29.15 -16.53 -24.61
C TYR A 151 -29.16 -17.82 -25.46
N SER A 152 -29.19 -19.00 -24.83
CA SER A 152 -29.26 -20.27 -25.57
C SER A 152 -30.61 -20.47 -26.30
N SER A 153 -31.67 -19.78 -25.89
CA SER A 153 -33.01 -19.89 -26.49
C SER A 153 -33.08 -19.32 -27.91
N TYR A 154 -32.17 -18.40 -28.27
CA TYR A 154 -32.03 -17.84 -29.62
C TYR A 154 -31.55 -18.87 -30.65
N GLY A 155 -30.94 -19.98 -30.23
CA GLY A 155 -30.58 -21.08 -31.14
C GLY A 155 -29.41 -20.81 -32.10
N PHE A 156 -28.57 -19.80 -31.84
CA PHE A 156 -27.41 -19.49 -32.68
C PHE A 156 -26.43 -20.67 -32.80
N GLN A 157 -25.98 -20.98 -34.03
CA GLN A 157 -25.11 -22.13 -34.32
C GLN A 157 -23.60 -21.88 -34.11
N GLY A 158 -23.24 -20.70 -33.62
CA GLY A 158 -21.87 -20.34 -33.23
C GLY A 158 -21.28 -19.19 -34.05
N PHE A 159 -20.22 -18.59 -33.50
CA PHE A 159 -19.61 -17.37 -34.04
C PHE A 159 -18.66 -17.62 -35.23
N LYS A 160 -18.17 -18.85 -35.39
CA LYS A 160 -17.24 -19.21 -36.47
C LYS A 160 -18.05 -19.62 -37.70
N ASN A 161 -17.78 -18.95 -38.83
CA ASN A 161 -18.40 -19.15 -40.15
C ASN A 161 -19.81 -18.54 -40.32
N THR A 162 -20.11 -17.50 -39.57
CA THR A 162 -21.34 -16.69 -39.69
C THR A 162 -21.03 -15.33 -40.37
N THR A 163 -22.05 -14.77 -41.02
CA THR A 163 -21.99 -13.45 -41.69
C THR A 163 -21.75 -12.32 -40.68
N GLU A 164 -21.31 -11.13 -41.15
CA GLU A 164 -21.16 -9.95 -40.29
C GLU A 164 -22.50 -9.55 -39.63
N ASP A 165 -23.60 -9.65 -40.37
CA ASP A 165 -24.94 -9.34 -39.86
C ASP A 165 -25.32 -10.29 -38.73
N GLU A 166 -25.15 -11.61 -38.92
CA GLU A 166 -25.42 -12.60 -37.87
C GLU A 166 -24.51 -12.41 -36.63
N LYS A 167 -23.25 -11.99 -36.80
CA LYS A 167 -22.38 -11.65 -35.66
C LYS A 167 -22.91 -10.45 -34.88
N THR A 168 -23.44 -9.46 -35.59
CA THR A 168 -24.04 -8.26 -35.00
C THR A 168 -25.31 -8.62 -34.25
N GLU A 169 -26.18 -9.46 -34.83
CA GLU A 169 -27.37 -9.99 -34.15
C GLU A 169 -27.02 -10.79 -32.89
N MET A 170 -26.04 -11.69 -32.98
CA MET A 170 -25.54 -12.46 -31.83
C MET A 170 -24.99 -11.57 -30.72
N ALA A 171 -24.24 -10.52 -31.08
CA ALA A 171 -23.67 -9.56 -30.14
C ALA A 171 -24.77 -8.71 -29.49
N TYR A 172 -25.71 -8.20 -30.28
CA TYR A 172 -26.85 -7.41 -29.79
C TYR A 172 -27.74 -8.22 -28.85
N ALA A 173 -28.11 -9.44 -29.23
CA ALA A 173 -28.88 -10.34 -28.37
C ALA A 173 -28.16 -10.58 -27.04
N LEU A 174 -26.84 -10.83 -27.06
CA LEU A 174 -26.08 -11.02 -25.83
C LEU A 174 -26.07 -9.75 -24.97
N PHE A 175 -25.95 -8.57 -25.58
CA PHE A 175 -25.94 -7.28 -24.90
C PHE A 175 -27.26 -7.04 -24.14
N VAL A 176 -28.39 -7.24 -24.83
CA VAL A 176 -29.73 -7.13 -24.25
C VAL A 176 -29.93 -8.12 -23.11
N GLU A 177 -29.52 -9.37 -23.30
CA GLU A 177 -29.63 -10.42 -22.28
C GLU A 177 -28.77 -10.13 -21.03
N ILE A 178 -27.58 -9.55 -21.21
CA ILE A 178 -26.74 -9.13 -20.09
C ILE A 178 -27.42 -7.98 -19.33
N GLN A 179 -27.92 -6.96 -20.01
CA GLN A 179 -28.54 -5.81 -19.33
C GLN A 179 -29.84 -6.19 -18.60
N THR A 180 -30.63 -7.10 -19.16
CA THR A 180 -31.90 -7.54 -18.58
C THR A 180 -31.71 -8.55 -17.45
N THR A 181 -30.73 -9.46 -17.56
CA THR A 181 -30.54 -10.55 -16.59
C THR A 181 -29.46 -10.25 -15.55
N LEU A 182 -28.36 -9.60 -15.93
CA LEU A 182 -27.20 -9.32 -15.07
C LEU A 182 -27.18 -7.86 -14.66
N ALA A 183 -28.17 -7.45 -13.87
CA ALA A 183 -28.23 -6.11 -13.29
C ALA A 183 -26.88 -5.72 -12.69
N ARG A 184 -26.41 -4.50 -13.00
CA ARG A 184 -25.12 -3.98 -12.53
C ARG A 184 -25.14 -3.84 -11.01
N GLN A 185 -24.26 -4.57 -10.33
CA GLN A 185 -24.12 -4.56 -8.88
C GLN A 185 -23.11 -3.47 -8.50
N SER A 186 -23.51 -2.21 -8.64
CA SER A 186 -22.59 -1.06 -8.58
C SER A 186 -21.73 -1.06 -7.33
N ARG A 187 -22.29 -1.26 -6.14
CA ARG A 187 -21.49 -1.28 -4.89
C ARG A 187 -20.37 -2.32 -4.92
N TYR A 188 -20.66 -3.52 -5.44
CA TYR A 188 -19.69 -4.60 -5.54
C TYR A 188 -18.60 -4.26 -6.56
N LEU A 189 -18.99 -3.83 -7.78
CA LEU A 189 -18.06 -3.48 -8.85
C LEU A 189 -17.19 -2.26 -8.50
N GLU A 190 -17.76 -1.22 -7.91
CA GLU A 190 -17.02 -0.02 -7.50
C GLU A 190 -16.01 -0.31 -6.38
N THR A 191 -16.27 -1.31 -5.53
CA THR A 191 -15.29 -1.74 -4.54
C THR A 191 -14.08 -2.38 -5.24
N ILE A 192 -14.31 -3.16 -6.29
CA ILE A 192 -13.24 -3.73 -7.12
C ILE A 192 -12.46 -2.61 -7.83
N THR A 193 -13.16 -1.65 -8.45
CA THR A 193 -12.53 -0.47 -9.06
C THR A 193 -11.69 0.31 -8.04
N SER A 194 -12.17 0.45 -6.80
CA SER A 194 -11.45 1.13 -5.72
C SER A 194 -10.17 0.39 -5.32
N ILE A 195 -10.18 -0.95 -5.32
CA ILE A 195 -8.99 -1.76 -5.05
C ILE A 195 -7.95 -1.54 -6.15
N PHE A 196 -8.35 -1.63 -7.42
CA PHE A 196 -7.44 -1.35 -8.55
C PHE A 196 -6.89 0.08 -8.48
N THR A 197 -7.74 1.07 -8.25
CA THR A 197 -7.33 2.48 -8.13
C THR A 197 -6.35 2.69 -6.98
N LEU A 198 -6.55 2.03 -5.83
CA LEU A 198 -5.64 2.12 -4.69
C LEU A 198 -4.26 1.55 -5.06
N ILE A 199 -4.22 0.37 -5.69
CA ILE A 199 -2.97 -0.28 -6.13
C ILE A 199 -2.24 0.62 -7.15
N GLU A 200 -2.95 1.12 -8.16
CA GLU A 200 -2.35 1.89 -9.24
C GLU A 200 -1.84 3.27 -8.80
N SER A 201 -2.55 3.92 -7.88
CA SER A 201 -2.25 5.29 -7.46
C SER A 201 -1.25 5.40 -6.30
N GLN A 202 -1.17 4.40 -5.42
CA GLN A 202 -0.35 4.49 -4.20
C GLN A 202 0.98 3.71 -4.28
N LEU A 203 1.09 2.72 -5.18
CA LEU A 203 2.32 1.95 -5.35
C LEU A 203 3.13 2.50 -6.53
N GLU A 204 4.42 2.70 -6.32
CA GLU A 204 5.34 3.20 -7.36
C GLU A 204 5.95 2.07 -8.18
N SER A 205 6.23 0.92 -7.55
CA SER A 205 6.89 -0.22 -8.18
C SER A 205 5.90 -1.12 -8.91
N GLN A 206 6.15 -1.36 -10.20
CA GLN A 206 5.34 -2.30 -11.00
C GLN A 206 5.29 -3.71 -10.38
N ARG A 207 6.41 -4.16 -9.80
CA ARG A 207 6.49 -5.46 -9.13
C ARG A 207 5.57 -5.54 -7.90
N GLU A 208 5.47 -4.45 -7.14
CA GLU A 208 4.58 -4.42 -5.98
C GLU A 208 3.11 -4.43 -6.42
N LYS A 209 2.78 -3.66 -7.47
CA LYS A 209 1.44 -3.69 -8.07
C LYS A 209 1.05 -5.10 -8.47
N GLU A 210 1.89 -5.81 -9.21
CA GLU A 210 1.66 -7.20 -9.62
C GLU A 210 1.38 -8.12 -8.42
N ILE A 211 2.14 -8.01 -7.33
CA ILE A 211 1.92 -8.83 -6.12
C ILE A 211 0.53 -8.58 -5.51
N TYR A 212 0.12 -7.31 -5.37
CA TYR A 212 -1.19 -6.98 -4.79
C TYR A 212 -2.34 -7.31 -5.74
N LEU A 213 -2.15 -7.16 -7.05
CA LEU A 213 -3.12 -7.58 -8.07
C LEU A 213 -3.31 -9.09 -8.04
N ASP A 214 -2.23 -9.87 -7.96
CA ASP A 214 -2.28 -11.32 -7.82
C ASP A 214 -2.98 -11.75 -6.54
N LEU A 215 -2.68 -11.06 -5.43
CA LEU A 215 -3.33 -11.30 -4.15
C LEU A 215 -4.85 -11.06 -4.26
N PHE A 216 -5.27 -9.93 -4.82
CA PHE A 216 -6.68 -9.64 -5.04
C PHE A 216 -7.34 -10.63 -6.02
N ALA A 217 -6.72 -10.88 -7.18
CA ALA A 217 -7.22 -11.82 -8.18
C ALA A 217 -7.37 -13.25 -7.64
N SER A 218 -6.52 -13.65 -6.68
CA SER A 218 -6.63 -14.95 -6.00
C SER A 218 -7.90 -15.11 -5.15
N GLN A 219 -8.49 -14.00 -4.70
CA GLN A 219 -9.72 -14.01 -3.89
C GLN A 219 -10.98 -14.08 -4.74
N LEU A 220 -10.89 -13.80 -6.04
CA LEU A 220 -12.04 -13.80 -6.95
C LEU A 220 -12.42 -15.23 -7.35
N THR A 221 -13.68 -15.56 -7.18
CA THR A 221 -14.23 -16.84 -7.65
C THR A 221 -14.45 -16.86 -9.16
N VAL A 222 -14.59 -18.07 -9.72
CA VAL A 222 -14.93 -18.26 -11.13
C VAL A 222 -16.22 -17.53 -11.52
N TYR A 223 -17.22 -17.49 -10.63
CA TYR A 223 -18.49 -16.80 -10.89
C TYR A 223 -18.33 -15.28 -10.88
N GLU A 224 -17.51 -14.73 -9.99
CA GLU A 224 -17.21 -13.30 -9.96
C GLU A 224 -16.45 -12.86 -11.21
N ILE A 225 -15.41 -13.58 -11.62
CA ILE A 225 -14.67 -13.23 -12.84
C ILE A 225 -15.58 -13.34 -14.07
N LYS A 226 -16.46 -14.34 -14.11
CA LYS A 226 -17.46 -14.48 -15.18
C LYS A 226 -18.48 -13.34 -15.17
N TYR A 227 -18.90 -12.88 -13.99
CA TYR A 227 -19.76 -11.70 -13.85
C TYR A 227 -19.05 -10.45 -14.37
N ILE A 228 -17.83 -10.19 -13.91
CA ILE A 228 -16.98 -9.06 -14.35
C ILE A 228 -16.78 -9.11 -15.86
N PHE A 229 -16.54 -10.29 -16.45
CA PHE A 229 -16.41 -10.46 -17.90
C PHE A 229 -17.63 -9.90 -18.65
N TYR A 230 -18.85 -10.25 -18.23
CA TYR A 230 -20.06 -9.76 -18.90
C TYR A 230 -20.31 -8.28 -18.63
N GLN A 231 -19.99 -7.79 -17.43
CA GLN A 231 -20.10 -6.35 -17.14
C GLN A 231 -19.12 -5.56 -18.03
N CYS A 232 -17.87 -5.98 -18.16
CA CYS A 232 -16.90 -5.37 -19.07
C CYS A 232 -17.27 -5.53 -20.56
N LEU A 233 -18.01 -6.59 -20.93
CA LEU A 233 -18.49 -6.77 -22.31
C LEU A 233 -19.48 -5.66 -22.69
N VAL A 234 -20.36 -5.29 -21.75
CA VAL A 234 -21.38 -4.24 -21.97
C VAL A 234 -20.95 -2.84 -21.55
N SER A 235 -19.84 -2.71 -20.84
CA SER A 235 -19.26 -1.42 -20.45
C SER A 235 -18.77 -0.63 -21.66
N ASP A 236 -18.86 0.70 -21.53
CA ASP A 236 -18.23 1.64 -22.46
C ASP A 236 -16.71 1.43 -22.55
N PRO A 237 -16.07 1.77 -23.68
CA PRO A 237 -14.62 1.68 -23.83
C PRO A 237 -13.84 2.44 -22.75
N ASN A 238 -14.42 3.51 -22.19
CA ASN A 238 -13.83 4.38 -21.17
C ASN A 238 -14.21 3.99 -19.72
N ASP A 239 -14.88 2.87 -19.50
CA ASP A 239 -15.23 2.39 -18.15
C ASP A 239 -13.95 1.99 -17.39
N SER A 240 -13.72 2.61 -16.24
CA SER A 240 -12.49 2.43 -15.46
C SER A 240 -12.26 0.97 -15.05
N LEU A 241 -13.33 0.25 -14.70
CA LEU A 241 -13.21 -1.16 -14.33
C LEU A 241 -12.67 -1.99 -15.49
N ARG A 242 -13.21 -1.80 -16.71
CA ARG A 242 -12.73 -2.47 -17.92
C ARG A 242 -11.26 -2.18 -18.16
N GLU A 243 -10.84 -0.91 -18.08
CA GLU A 243 -9.43 -0.52 -18.24
C GLU A 243 -8.52 -1.24 -17.23
N TYR A 244 -8.86 -1.18 -15.94
CA TYR A 244 -8.07 -1.84 -14.90
C TYR A 244 -7.99 -3.36 -15.07
N VAL A 245 -9.10 -4.00 -15.42
CA VAL A 245 -9.15 -5.45 -15.61
C VAL A 245 -8.26 -5.90 -16.78
N HIS A 246 -8.15 -5.09 -17.84
CA HIS A 246 -7.24 -5.36 -18.95
C HIS A 246 -5.78 -5.09 -18.60
N ASN A 247 -5.48 -3.96 -17.95
CA ASN A 247 -4.12 -3.60 -17.56
C ASN A 247 -3.54 -4.61 -16.55
N ALA A 248 -4.39 -5.13 -15.66
CA ALA A 248 -4.03 -6.18 -14.69
C ALA A 248 -3.96 -7.59 -15.31
N ASN A 249 -4.19 -7.76 -16.62
CA ASN A 249 -4.19 -9.06 -17.30
C ASN A 249 -5.11 -10.13 -16.65
N LEU A 250 -6.15 -9.72 -15.92
CA LEU A 250 -6.98 -10.63 -15.12
C LEU A 250 -7.65 -11.73 -15.99
N PHE A 251 -8.12 -11.36 -17.17
CA PHE A 251 -8.69 -12.32 -18.12
C PHE A 251 -7.64 -13.19 -18.81
N SER A 252 -6.39 -12.73 -18.92
CA SER A 252 -5.31 -13.55 -19.48
C SER A 252 -4.96 -14.69 -18.54
N ASP A 253 -4.85 -14.40 -17.25
CA ASP A 253 -4.40 -15.37 -16.24
C ASP A 253 -5.52 -16.30 -15.77
N ARG A 254 -6.71 -15.75 -15.54
CA ARG A 254 -7.84 -16.49 -14.98
C ARG A 254 -8.92 -16.82 -16.01
N GLY A 255 -9.00 -16.06 -17.09
CA GLY A 255 -10.03 -16.20 -18.11
C GLY A 255 -10.12 -17.58 -18.77
N PRO A 256 -9.06 -18.39 -18.94
CA PRO A 256 -9.21 -19.76 -19.45
C PRO A 256 -10.13 -20.65 -18.59
N HIS A 257 -10.29 -20.36 -17.29
CA HIS A 257 -10.99 -21.23 -16.35
C HIS A 257 -12.42 -20.77 -16.00
N ILE A 258 -12.86 -19.61 -16.50
CA ILE A 258 -14.13 -18.99 -16.06
C ILE A 258 -15.41 -19.66 -16.60
N GLY A 259 -15.29 -20.61 -17.54
CA GLY A 259 -16.45 -21.29 -18.12
C GLY A 259 -17.38 -20.40 -18.96
N VAL A 260 -16.83 -19.35 -19.59
CA VAL A 260 -17.49 -18.56 -20.66
C VAL A 260 -17.34 -19.29 -21.99
N SER A 261 -18.42 -19.31 -22.79
CA SER A 261 -18.47 -19.97 -24.10
C SER A 261 -17.48 -19.31 -25.08
N ASN A 262 -16.99 -20.07 -26.07
CA ASN A 262 -16.13 -19.50 -27.10
C ASN A 262 -16.86 -18.42 -27.90
N THR A 263 -18.16 -18.59 -28.16
CA THR A 263 -19.01 -17.57 -28.80
C THR A 263 -18.96 -16.24 -28.07
N HIS A 264 -19.13 -16.20 -26.74
CA HIS A 264 -19.11 -14.94 -26.00
C HIS A 264 -17.72 -14.32 -25.95
N ARG A 265 -16.65 -15.12 -25.96
CA ARG A 265 -15.27 -14.60 -26.09
C ARG A 265 -15.05 -13.99 -27.47
N ASP A 266 -15.53 -14.66 -28.51
CA ASP A 266 -15.41 -14.18 -29.88
C ASP A 266 -16.23 -12.89 -30.08
N ILE A 267 -17.42 -12.78 -29.47
CA ILE A 267 -18.20 -11.52 -29.39
C ILE A 267 -17.42 -10.43 -28.65
N TYR A 268 -16.80 -10.76 -27.51
CA TYR A 268 -15.96 -9.81 -26.78
C TYR A 268 -14.85 -9.25 -27.67
N THR A 269 -14.14 -10.12 -28.40
CA THR A 269 -13.10 -9.71 -29.35
C THR A 269 -13.66 -8.94 -30.54
N PHE A 270 -14.85 -9.29 -31.02
CA PHE A 270 -15.51 -8.57 -32.11
C PHE A 270 -15.82 -7.11 -31.72
N ILE A 271 -16.37 -6.89 -30.53
CA ILE A 271 -16.75 -5.58 -30.00
C ILE A 271 -15.50 -4.78 -29.59
N HIS A 272 -14.67 -5.36 -28.74
CA HIS A 272 -13.59 -4.65 -28.04
C HIS A 272 -12.24 -4.72 -28.73
N LYS A 273 -12.09 -5.56 -29.76
CA LYS A 273 -10.82 -5.86 -30.45
C LYS A 273 -9.71 -6.41 -29.54
N ILE A 274 -10.09 -6.95 -28.38
CA ILE A 274 -9.20 -7.58 -27.40
C ILE A 274 -9.46 -9.09 -27.40
N GLU A 275 -8.40 -9.89 -27.60
CA GLU A 275 -8.52 -11.35 -27.57
C GLU A 275 -8.52 -11.87 -26.13
N ILE A 276 -9.55 -12.65 -25.78
CA ILE A 276 -9.65 -13.28 -24.46
C ILE A 276 -9.23 -14.75 -24.56
N PRO A 277 -8.19 -15.20 -23.85
CA PRO A 277 -7.64 -16.54 -24.01
C PRO A 277 -8.69 -17.64 -23.84
N LYS A 278 -8.74 -18.57 -24.81
CA LYS A 278 -9.66 -19.71 -24.77
C LYS A 278 -9.19 -20.74 -23.76
N ALA A 279 -10.16 -21.41 -23.14
CA ALA A 279 -9.90 -22.51 -22.20
C ALA A 279 -9.09 -23.62 -22.89
N LYS A 280 -7.82 -23.81 -22.52
CA LYS A 280 -7.08 -25.02 -22.90
C LYS A 280 -7.56 -26.15 -21.98
N SER A 281 -8.16 -27.19 -22.54
CA SER A 281 -8.50 -28.41 -21.78
C SER A 281 -7.21 -29.07 -21.32
N LYS A 282 -6.78 -28.76 -20.10
CA LYS A 282 -5.55 -29.27 -19.46
C LYS A 282 -5.89 -30.20 -18.28
N PHE A 283 -6.94 -31.00 -18.36
CA PHE A 283 -7.00 -32.13 -17.41
C PHE A 283 -5.79 -33.01 -17.70
N HIS A 284 -4.87 -33.10 -16.73
CA HIS A 284 -3.84 -34.12 -16.78
C HIS A 284 -4.54 -35.45 -16.57
N VAL A 285 -4.83 -36.13 -17.68
CA VAL A 285 -5.38 -37.47 -17.64
C VAL A 285 -4.19 -38.42 -17.67
N PRO A 286 -3.90 -39.17 -16.59
CA PRO A 286 -2.70 -40.01 -16.48
C PRO A 286 -2.79 -41.29 -17.34
N PHE A 287 -3.62 -41.28 -18.38
CA PHE A 287 -3.89 -42.40 -19.27
C PHE A 287 -3.48 -42.04 -20.69
N ASP A 288 -2.94 -43.01 -21.41
CA ASP A 288 -2.61 -42.84 -22.83
C ASP A 288 -3.87 -42.48 -23.66
N ARG A 289 -3.67 -41.68 -24.71
CA ARG A 289 -4.71 -41.19 -25.62
C ARG A 289 -5.55 -42.33 -26.21
N LYS A 290 -4.94 -43.48 -26.55
CA LYS A 290 -5.66 -44.67 -27.04
C LYS A 290 -6.62 -45.22 -25.99
N LYS A 291 -6.17 -45.33 -24.73
CA LYS A 291 -6.98 -45.82 -23.60
C LYS A 291 -8.14 -44.87 -23.31
N ILE A 292 -7.90 -43.55 -23.33
CA ILE A 292 -8.94 -42.52 -23.20
C ILE A 292 -9.99 -42.64 -24.31
N ARG A 293 -9.58 -42.80 -25.57
CA ARG A 293 -10.50 -42.91 -26.71
C ARG A 293 -11.42 -44.13 -26.58
N ASN A 294 -10.87 -45.28 -26.17
CA ASN A 294 -11.64 -46.49 -25.92
C ASN A 294 -12.63 -46.33 -24.76
N ILE A 295 -12.20 -45.72 -23.66
CA ILE A 295 -13.07 -45.42 -22.51
C ILE A 295 -14.21 -44.47 -22.93
N LYS A 296 -13.92 -43.41 -23.69
CA LYS A 296 -14.95 -42.49 -24.21
C LYS A 296 -15.97 -43.21 -25.09
N LYS A 297 -15.52 -44.11 -25.99
CA LYS A 297 -16.42 -44.91 -26.85
C LYS A 297 -17.32 -45.83 -26.01
N LYS A 298 -16.75 -46.55 -25.04
CA LYS A 298 -17.52 -47.41 -24.13
C LYS A 298 -18.54 -46.63 -23.30
N ASN A 299 -18.14 -45.47 -22.77
CA ASN A 299 -19.04 -44.62 -21.98
C ASN A 299 -20.17 -44.02 -22.84
N ARG A 300 -19.92 -43.70 -24.11
CA ARG A 300 -20.98 -43.26 -25.03
C ARG A 300 -22.02 -44.35 -25.26
N LEU A 301 -21.57 -45.57 -25.53
CA LEU A 301 -22.45 -46.74 -25.68
C LEU A 301 -23.25 -47.01 -24.40
N ARG A 302 -22.62 -46.95 -23.21
CA ARG A 302 -23.32 -47.10 -21.92
C ARG A 302 -24.41 -46.05 -21.71
N LYS A 303 -24.16 -44.80 -22.09
CA LYS A 303 -25.16 -43.72 -22.03
C LYS A 303 -26.29 -43.94 -23.03
N GLU A 304 -25.98 -44.33 -24.25
CA GLU A 304 -26.99 -44.65 -25.28
C GLU A 304 -27.89 -45.83 -24.84
N THR A 305 -27.32 -46.87 -24.24
CA THR A 305 -28.10 -48.00 -23.69
C THR A 305 -28.94 -47.60 -22.49
N HIS A 306 -28.39 -46.81 -21.56
CA HIS A 306 -29.14 -46.33 -20.39
C HIS A 306 -30.31 -45.43 -20.83
N ASN A 307 -30.08 -44.50 -21.77
CA ASN A 307 -31.14 -43.61 -22.25
C ASN A 307 -32.25 -44.39 -22.97
N LYS A 308 -31.91 -45.43 -23.73
CA LYS A 308 -32.90 -46.32 -24.38
C LYS A 308 -33.73 -47.11 -23.36
N ALA A 309 -33.08 -47.65 -22.32
CA ALA A 309 -33.79 -48.37 -21.24
C ALA A 309 -34.74 -47.43 -20.48
N SER A 310 -34.28 -46.22 -20.11
CA SER A 310 -35.13 -45.24 -19.42
C SER A 310 -36.29 -44.70 -20.27
N LEU A 311 -36.21 -44.78 -21.61
CA LEU A 311 -37.31 -44.42 -22.52
C LEU A 311 -38.31 -45.57 -22.68
N GLN A 312 -37.90 -46.82 -22.49
CA GLN A 312 -38.80 -47.99 -22.48
C GLN A 312 -39.53 -48.14 -21.14
N ASP A 313 -38.91 -47.76 -20.03
CA ASP A 313 -39.54 -47.80 -18.69
C ASP A 313 -40.52 -46.62 -18.46
N ALA A 314 -40.51 -45.61 -19.33
CA ALA A 314 -41.36 -44.42 -19.26
C ALA A 314 -42.52 -44.41 -20.29
N ALA A 315 -42.63 -45.47 -21.11
CA ALA A 315 -43.67 -45.68 -22.11
C ALA A 315 -44.60 -46.81 -21.68
#